data_AF-A0A7R9T6Z5-F1
#
_entry.id   AF-A0A7R9T6Z5-F1
#
_cell.length_a   1.000
_cell.length_b   1.000
_cell.length_c   1.000
_cell.angle_alpha   90.00
_cell.angle_beta   90.00
_cell.angle_gamma   90.00
#
_symmetry.space_group_name_H-M   'P 1'
#
loop_
_entity.id
_entity.type
_entity.pdbx_description
1 polymer ?
#
loop_
_entity_poly.entity_id
_entity_poly.type
_entity_poly.pdbx_seq_one_letter_code
_entity_poly.pdbx_strand_id
1 'polypeptide(L)'
;DAPDARREEYAFADVLAAADRNEIAAGAAAACFESACWERAYELRDAATSAVHRTHKAAELSAEADALEREAGTWSLIWFLLGDGAVAERENAASEADAREVMRARQTLGGDPASVYDTGVENPKPTPPPLSARVRMAARDEENDPVTFRIGRIVAWLEGATRAALERAGDVDHEFEFADNECARRETANALDARATTDGRGASLSRALDPDGPTRTRAGLHPTNADGETRLLRAVWRLVRGGMIDGARELCVRAGQPWRAASLGGGV
;
A
#
# COMPACT_ATOMS: atom_id res chain seq x y z
N ASP A 1 -13.58 27.13 31.25
CA ASP A 1 -12.97 25.78 31.28
C ASP A 1 -13.92 24.65 30.88
N ALA A 2 -14.72 24.80 29.80
CA ALA A 2 -15.54 23.72 29.25
C ALA A 2 -15.82 23.74 27.72
N PRO A 3 -15.52 24.79 26.91
CA PRO A 3 -15.88 24.77 25.48
C PRO A 3 -14.91 24.01 24.57
N ASP A 4 -13.84 23.40 25.12
CA ASP A 4 -12.83 22.66 24.35
C ASP A 4 -12.84 21.15 24.65
N ALA A 5 -13.66 20.71 25.62
CA ALA A 5 -13.92 19.31 25.85
C ALA A 5 -14.99 18.86 24.85
N ARG A 6 -14.62 17.96 23.94
CA ARG A 6 -15.51 17.27 23.00
C ARG A 6 -16.09 18.10 21.84
N ARG A 7 -15.24 18.84 21.14
CA ARG A 7 -15.63 19.60 19.93
C ARG A 7 -16.18 18.72 18.82
N GLU A 8 -15.68 17.49 18.72
CA GLU A 8 -16.15 16.48 17.77
C GLU A 8 -17.64 16.15 17.94
N GLU A 9 -18.18 16.20 19.16
CA GLU A 9 -19.61 15.94 19.40
C GLU A 9 -20.50 17.03 18.77
N TYR A 10 -20.04 18.29 18.78
CA TYR A 10 -20.75 19.38 18.10
C TYR A 10 -20.66 19.23 16.58
N ALA A 11 -19.48 18.88 16.06
CA ALA A 11 -19.32 18.60 14.63
C ALA A 11 -20.24 17.45 14.19
N PHE A 12 -20.41 16.42 15.00
CA PHE A 12 -21.34 15.33 14.73
C PHE A 12 -22.79 15.80 14.71
N ALA A 13 -23.19 16.64 15.65
CA ALA A 13 -24.51 17.25 15.67
C ALA A 13 -24.77 18.08 14.39
N ASP A 14 -23.77 18.83 13.93
CA ASP A 14 -23.86 19.62 12.70
C ASP A 14 -24.04 18.74 11.46
N VAL A 15 -23.30 17.62 11.37
CA VAL A 15 -23.46 16.63 10.29
C VAL A 15 -24.88 16.04 10.28
N LEU A 16 -25.38 15.64 11.45
CA LEU A 16 -26.75 15.11 11.58
C LEU A 16 -27.79 16.14 11.16
N ALA A 17 -27.63 17.40 11.59
CA ALA A 17 -28.55 18.47 11.26
C ALA A 17 -28.51 18.80 9.75
N ALA A 18 -27.32 18.76 9.13
CA ALA A 18 -27.17 18.93 7.68
C ALA A 18 -27.84 17.78 6.90
N ALA A 19 -27.71 16.54 7.37
CA ALA A 19 -28.38 15.39 6.76
C ALA A 19 -29.91 15.49 6.87
N ASP A 20 -30.43 15.90 8.04
CA ASP A 20 -31.87 16.10 8.26
C ASP A 20 -32.45 17.20 7.34
N ARG A 21 -31.68 18.26 7.12
CA ARG A 21 -32.02 19.33 6.16
C ARG A 21 -31.79 18.95 4.68
N ASN A 22 -31.33 17.74 4.39
CA ASN A 22 -30.92 17.28 3.05
C ASN A 22 -29.84 18.17 2.38
N GLU A 23 -28.98 18.81 3.18
CA GLU A 23 -27.83 19.58 2.68
C GLU A 23 -26.68 18.64 2.25
N ILE A 24 -26.61 17.46 2.87
CA ILE A 24 -25.71 16.37 2.50
C ILE A 24 -26.51 15.09 2.27
N ALA A 25 -26.02 14.22 1.39
CA ALA A 25 -26.61 12.90 1.21
C ALA A 25 -26.41 12.05 2.47
N ALA A 26 -27.40 11.23 2.82
CA ALA A 26 -27.29 10.30 3.95
C ALA A 26 -26.09 9.34 3.81
N GLY A 27 -25.77 8.93 2.58
CA GLY A 27 -24.60 8.10 2.27
C GLY A 27 -23.26 8.83 2.42
N ALA A 28 -23.25 10.16 2.43
CA ALA A 28 -22.05 10.99 2.64
C ALA A 28 -21.78 11.29 4.12
N ALA A 29 -22.79 11.18 5.00
CA ALA A 29 -22.68 11.55 6.41
C ALA A 29 -21.54 10.82 7.14
N ALA A 30 -21.31 9.54 6.83
CA ALA A 30 -20.22 8.77 7.42
C ALA A 30 -18.82 9.33 7.08
N ALA A 31 -18.62 9.86 5.86
CA ALA A 31 -17.37 10.53 5.50
C ALA A 31 -17.20 11.87 6.24
N CYS A 32 -18.30 12.58 6.52
CA CYS A 32 -18.25 13.79 7.33
C CYS A 32 -17.89 13.48 8.79
N PHE A 33 -18.43 12.41 9.39
CA PHE A 33 -18.03 11.96 10.72
C PHE A 33 -16.56 11.53 10.78
N GLU A 34 -16.09 10.79 9.76
CA GLU A 34 -14.65 10.46 9.62
C GLU A 34 -13.79 11.73 9.63
N SER A 35 -14.18 12.75 8.84
CA SER A 35 -13.45 14.01 8.73
C SER A 35 -13.38 14.75 10.08
N ALA A 36 -14.50 14.83 10.79
CA ALA A 36 -14.56 15.46 12.12
C ALA A 36 -13.66 14.75 13.14
N CYS A 37 -13.61 13.41 13.12
CA CYS A 37 -12.68 12.65 13.97
C CYS A 37 -11.22 12.95 13.62
N TRP A 38 -10.86 12.99 12.33
CA TRP A 38 -9.50 13.30 11.90
C TRP A 38 -9.06 14.70 12.29
N GLU A 39 -9.90 15.71 12.01
CA GLU A 39 -9.62 17.11 12.38
C GLU A 39 -9.31 17.22 13.87
N ARG A 40 -10.15 16.63 14.72
CA ARG A 40 -9.94 16.66 16.15
C ARG A 40 -8.70 15.87 16.58
N ALA A 41 -8.45 14.70 15.99
CA ALA A 41 -7.23 13.94 16.26
C ALA A 41 -5.97 14.76 15.94
N TYR A 42 -5.95 15.50 14.81
CA TYR A 42 -4.84 16.37 14.45
C TYR A 42 -4.63 17.50 15.46
N GLU A 43 -5.69 18.17 15.90
CA GLU A 43 -5.61 19.19 16.95
C GLU A 43 -5.01 18.62 18.25
N LEU A 44 -5.47 17.44 18.67
CA LEU A 44 -4.97 16.77 19.88
C LEU A 44 -3.49 16.36 19.74
N ARG A 45 -3.04 15.92 18.56
CA ARG A 45 -1.63 15.62 18.27
C ARG A 45 -0.76 16.87 18.34
N ASP A 46 -1.22 17.99 17.80
CA ASP A 46 -0.51 19.27 17.87
C ASP A 46 -0.41 19.77 19.31
N ALA A 47 -1.52 19.67 20.06
CA ALA A 47 -1.56 19.98 21.48
C ALA A 47 -0.64 19.06 22.31
N ALA A 48 -0.57 17.77 21.98
CA ALA A 48 0.31 16.81 22.64
C ALA A 48 1.79 17.15 22.40
N THR A 49 2.14 17.50 21.17
CA THR A 49 3.48 17.96 20.77
C THR A 49 3.88 19.21 21.55
N SER A 50 2.96 20.18 21.63
CA SER A 50 3.15 21.42 22.40
C SER A 50 3.25 21.17 23.91
N ALA A 51 2.71 20.05 24.41
CA ALA A 51 2.73 19.67 25.82
C ALA A 51 3.87 18.69 26.17
N VAL A 52 4.89 18.50 25.33
CA VAL A 52 5.95 17.47 25.51
C VAL A 52 6.64 17.52 26.89
N HIS A 53 6.78 18.71 27.48
CA HIS A 53 7.36 18.87 28.82
C HIS A 53 6.45 18.38 29.97
N ARG A 54 5.15 18.23 29.69
CA ARG A 54 4.13 17.70 30.61
C ARG A 54 3.76 16.29 30.16
N THR A 55 4.66 15.35 30.41
CA THR A 55 4.60 13.96 29.89
C THR A 55 3.24 13.29 30.09
N HIS A 56 2.64 13.38 31.28
CA HIS A 56 1.31 12.83 31.54
C HIS A 56 0.24 13.44 30.65
N LYS A 57 0.24 14.77 30.47
CA LYS A 57 -0.75 15.44 29.63
C LYS A 57 -0.56 15.15 28.15
N ALA A 58 0.70 15.13 27.67
CA ALA A 58 1.01 14.76 26.30
C ALA A 58 0.58 13.31 25.98
N ALA A 59 0.79 12.39 26.93
CA ALA A 59 0.36 10.99 26.79
C ALA A 59 -1.17 10.87 26.76
N GLU A 60 -1.89 11.59 27.63
CA GLU A 60 -3.36 11.63 27.65
C GLU A 60 -3.92 12.15 26.31
N LEU A 61 -3.42 13.29 25.83
CA LEU A 61 -3.84 13.87 24.54
C LEU A 61 -3.53 12.94 23.36
N SER A 62 -2.38 12.26 23.38
CA SER A 62 -2.03 11.29 22.34
C SER A 62 -2.96 10.07 22.36
N ALA A 63 -3.33 9.58 23.54
CA ALA A 63 -4.24 8.45 23.68
C ALA A 63 -5.67 8.78 23.23
N GLU A 64 -6.11 10.02 23.47
CA GLU A 64 -7.40 10.55 22.98
C GLU A 64 -7.38 10.69 21.44
N ALA A 65 -6.28 11.23 20.88
CA ALA A 65 -6.08 11.27 19.43
C ALA A 65 -6.13 9.86 18.81
N ASP A 66 -5.40 8.89 19.38
CA ASP A 66 -5.44 7.49 18.92
C ASP A 66 -6.85 6.90 18.94
N ALA A 67 -7.70 7.30 19.90
CA ALA A 67 -9.08 6.83 19.98
C ALA A 67 -9.93 7.40 18.84
N LEU A 68 -9.79 8.70 18.55
CA LEU A 68 -10.48 9.35 17.44
C LEU A 68 -9.99 8.86 16.07
N GLU A 69 -8.70 8.57 15.91
CA GLU A 69 -8.17 7.96 14.68
C GLU A 69 -8.79 6.56 14.43
N ARG A 70 -8.99 5.76 15.49
CA ARG A 70 -9.71 4.47 15.39
C ARG A 70 -11.18 4.65 15.04
N GLU A 71 -11.82 5.66 15.61
CA GLU A 71 -13.22 5.98 15.30
C GLU A 71 -13.37 6.45 13.85
N ALA A 72 -12.47 7.32 13.38
CA ALA A 72 -12.39 7.75 11.99
C ALA A 72 -12.28 6.56 11.03
N GLY A 73 -11.43 5.57 11.36
CA GLY A 73 -11.33 4.34 10.60
C GLY A 73 -12.65 3.53 10.58
N THR A 74 -13.43 3.57 11.65
CA THR A 74 -14.75 2.92 11.71
C THR A 74 -15.75 3.64 10.81
N TRP A 75 -15.77 4.97 10.86
CA TRP A 75 -16.62 5.79 9.98
C TRP A 75 -16.25 5.64 8.50
N SER A 76 -14.95 5.59 8.20
CA SER A 76 -14.43 5.27 6.87
C SER A 76 -14.94 3.93 6.35
N LEU A 77 -14.90 2.90 7.20
CA LEU A 77 -15.41 1.58 6.85
C LEU A 77 -16.93 1.59 6.60
N ILE A 78 -17.69 2.30 7.44
CA ILE A 78 -19.14 2.46 7.27
C ILE A 78 -19.45 3.17 5.95
N TRP A 79 -18.77 4.27 5.66
CA TRP A 79 -18.91 5.00 4.40
C TRP A 79 -18.57 4.10 3.21
N PHE A 80 -17.47 3.36 3.31
CA PHE A 80 -17.01 2.47 2.24
C PHE A 80 -17.95 1.30 2.01
N LEU A 81 -18.55 0.71 3.05
CA LEU A 81 -19.43 -0.46 2.91
C LEU A 81 -20.89 -0.09 2.62
N LEU A 82 -21.40 0.95 3.26
CA LEU A 82 -22.83 1.26 3.34
C LEU A 82 -23.20 2.66 2.81
N GLY A 83 -22.23 3.58 2.75
CA GLY A 83 -22.43 4.94 2.27
C GLY A 83 -22.12 5.08 0.77
N ASP A 84 -21.90 6.32 0.35
CA ASP A 84 -21.62 6.67 -1.06
C ASP A 84 -20.30 6.06 -1.55
N GLY A 85 -19.38 5.74 -0.64
CA GLY A 85 -18.15 5.02 -0.95
C GLY A 85 -18.39 3.64 -1.57
N ALA A 86 -19.55 3.03 -1.31
CA ALA A 86 -19.94 1.79 -1.94
C ALA A 86 -20.16 1.90 -3.44
N VAL A 87 -20.70 3.03 -3.88
CA VAL A 87 -20.93 3.34 -5.30
C VAL A 87 -19.61 3.74 -5.94
N ALA A 88 -18.87 4.66 -5.29
CA ALA A 88 -17.59 5.12 -5.77
C ALA A 88 -16.59 3.97 -5.97
N GLU A 89 -16.55 2.99 -5.06
CA GLU A 89 -15.68 1.82 -5.21
C GLU A 89 -16.06 0.94 -6.41
N ARG A 90 -17.36 0.75 -6.69
CA ARG A 90 -17.82 0.00 -7.87
C ARG A 90 -17.37 0.68 -9.16
N GLU A 91 -17.56 2.00 -9.23
CA GLU A 91 -17.14 2.80 -10.38
C GLU A 91 -15.61 2.80 -10.55
N ASN A 92 -14.87 2.97 -9.46
CA ASN A 92 -13.40 2.89 -9.46
C ASN A 92 -12.91 1.52 -9.93
N ALA A 93 -13.53 0.44 -9.48
CA ALA A 93 -13.15 -0.90 -9.88
C ALA A 93 -13.48 -1.19 -11.35
N ALA A 94 -14.60 -0.66 -11.87
CA ALA A 94 -14.93 -0.72 -13.29
C ALA A 94 -13.91 0.06 -14.14
N SER A 95 -13.59 1.28 -13.73
CA SER A 95 -12.57 2.11 -14.38
C SER A 95 -11.18 1.45 -14.38
N GLU A 96 -10.78 0.82 -13.27
CA GLU A 96 -9.52 0.07 -13.20
C GLU A 96 -9.55 -1.19 -14.10
N ALA A 97 -10.70 -1.88 -14.20
CA ALA A 97 -10.86 -3.00 -15.12
C ALA A 97 -10.70 -2.57 -16.58
N ASP A 98 -11.31 -1.45 -16.97
CA ASP A 98 -11.19 -0.88 -18.31
C ASP A 98 -9.74 -0.48 -18.62
N ALA A 99 -9.05 0.19 -17.67
CA ALA A 99 -7.65 0.55 -17.83
C ALA A 99 -6.74 -0.69 -18.03
N ARG A 100 -7.03 -1.79 -17.34
CA ARG A 100 -6.29 -3.05 -17.48
C ARG A 100 -6.58 -3.74 -18.82
N GLU A 101 -7.78 -3.61 -19.36
CA GLU A 101 -8.10 -4.14 -20.69
C GLU A 101 -7.35 -3.37 -21.78
N VAL A 102 -7.20 -2.05 -21.63
CA VAL A 102 -6.33 -1.23 -22.51
C VAL A 102 -4.88 -1.71 -22.44
N MET A 103 -4.36 -1.99 -21.24
CA MET A 103 -3.01 -2.54 -21.08
C MET A 103 -2.88 -3.92 -21.74
N ARG A 104 -3.86 -4.81 -21.57
CA ARG A 104 -3.90 -6.13 -22.22
C ARG A 104 -3.91 -6.00 -23.74
N ALA A 105 -4.72 -5.10 -24.29
CA ALA A 105 -4.77 -4.85 -25.73
C ALA A 105 -3.43 -4.32 -26.27
N ARG A 106 -2.74 -3.45 -25.53
CA ARG A 106 -1.38 -3.01 -25.87
C ARG A 106 -0.37 -4.18 -25.83
N GLN A 107 -0.50 -5.08 -24.87
CA GLN A 107 0.36 -6.27 -24.78
C GLN A 107 0.19 -7.21 -25.97
N THR A 108 -1.04 -7.44 -26.41
CA THR A 108 -1.31 -8.29 -27.59
C THR A 108 -0.66 -7.74 -28.85
N LEU A 109 -0.52 -6.42 -28.95
CA LEU A 109 0.13 -5.73 -30.07
C LEU A 109 1.67 -5.67 -29.97
N GLY A 110 2.27 -6.26 -28.92
CA GLY A 110 3.73 -6.29 -28.77
C GLY A 110 4.35 -5.25 -27.84
N GLY A 111 3.53 -4.53 -27.06
CA GLY A 111 4.02 -3.65 -26.00
C GLY A 111 4.33 -4.43 -24.73
N ASP A 112 5.57 -4.40 -24.23
CA ASP A 112 5.83 -4.77 -22.83
C ASP A 112 5.16 -3.70 -21.92
N PRO A 113 4.32 -4.08 -20.94
CA PRO A 113 3.65 -3.13 -20.06
C PRO A 113 4.62 -2.31 -19.19
N ALA A 114 5.85 -2.80 -18.96
CA ALA A 114 6.91 -2.09 -18.28
C ALA A 114 7.82 -1.29 -19.24
N SER A 115 7.62 -1.44 -20.56
CA SER A 115 8.40 -0.76 -21.60
C SER A 115 7.70 0.51 -22.09
N VAL A 116 8.45 1.60 -22.12
CA VAL A 116 8.05 2.84 -22.82
C VAL A 116 8.01 2.64 -24.34
N TYR A 117 8.64 1.59 -24.85
CA TYR A 117 8.79 1.31 -26.29
C TYR A 117 7.77 0.28 -26.78
N ASP A 118 6.98 0.68 -27.77
CA ASP A 118 6.23 -0.24 -28.63
C ASP A 118 7.21 -0.93 -29.59
N THR A 119 7.31 -2.25 -29.50
CA THR A 119 8.23 -3.02 -30.34
C THR A 119 7.62 -3.42 -31.68
N GLY A 120 6.29 -3.28 -31.84
CA GLY A 120 5.56 -3.72 -33.03
C GLY A 120 5.61 -5.22 -33.31
N VAL A 121 6.15 -6.03 -32.39
CA VAL A 121 6.25 -7.49 -32.51
C VAL A 121 5.21 -8.12 -31.60
N GLU A 122 4.19 -8.76 -32.17
CA GLU A 122 3.13 -9.45 -31.40
C GLU A 122 3.73 -10.33 -30.29
N ASN A 123 3.27 -10.13 -29.05
CA ASN A 123 3.67 -10.98 -27.94
C ASN A 123 2.90 -12.31 -28.03
N PRO A 124 3.57 -13.46 -28.27
CA PRO A 124 2.88 -14.74 -28.42
C PRO A 124 2.26 -15.26 -27.12
N LYS A 125 2.61 -14.67 -25.96
CA LYS A 125 2.08 -15.02 -24.63
C LYS A 125 1.91 -13.77 -23.77
N PRO A 126 0.89 -12.94 -24.03
CA PRO A 126 0.62 -11.77 -23.22
C PRO A 126 0.22 -12.21 -21.80
N THR A 127 0.99 -11.81 -20.79
CA THR A 127 0.60 -12.00 -19.40
C THR A 127 -0.31 -10.84 -18.99
N PRO A 128 -1.59 -11.09 -18.66
CA PRO A 128 -2.48 -10.01 -18.27
C PRO A 128 -1.91 -9.30 -17.03
N PRO A 129 -2.09 -7.98 -16.92
CA PRO A 129 -1.65 -7.26 -15.73
C PRO A 129 -2.28 -7.91 -14.48
N PRO A 130 -1.51 -8.17 -13.41
CA PRO A 130 -1.98 -8.90 -12.24
C PRO A 130 -3.17 -8.16 -11.63
N LEU A 131 -4.37 -8.76 -11.66
CA LEU A 131 -5.59 -8.12 -11.16
C LEU A 131 -5.42 -7.73 -9.69
N SER A 132 -5.69 -6.46 -9.36
CA SER A 132 -5.82 -6.01 -7.98
C SER A 132 -6.94 -6.79 -7.30
N ALA A 133 -6.91 -6.89 -5.96
CA ALA A 133 -8.04 -7.48 -5.23
C ALA A 133 -9.35 -6.78 -5.63
N ARG A 134 -9.33 -5.45 -5.69
CA ARG A 134 -10.40 -4.58 -6.18
C ARG A 134 -11.03 -5.04 -7.51
N VAL A 135 -10.24 -5.22 -8.57
CA VAL A 135 -10.77 -5.63 -9.89
C VAL A 135 -11.26 -7.08 -9.89
N ARG A 136 -10.56 -8.00 -9.22
CA ARG A 136 -11.02 -9.41 -9.11
C ARG A 136 -12.37 -9.52 -8.41
N MET A 137 -12.66 -8.61 -7.48
CA MET A 137 -13.86 -8.62 -6.67
C MET A 137 -15.03 -7.90 -7.31
N ALA A 138 -14.80 -6.80 -8.04
CA ALA A 138 -15.86 -6.16 -8.82
C ALA A 138 -16.38 -7.06 -9.94
N ALA A 139 -15.53 -7.97 -10.44
CA ALA A 139 -15.93 -9.02 -11.36
C ALA A 139 -16.69 -10.19 -10.70
N ARG A 140 -16.81 -10.23 -9.36
CA ARG A 140 -17.61 -11.24 -8.65
C ARG A 140 -19.04 -10.77 -8.45
N ASP A 141 -19.94 -11.72 -8.62
CA ASP A 141 -21.36 -11.50 -8.46
C ASP A 141 -21.74 -11.49 -6.96
N GLU A 142 -22.27 -10.35 -6.50
CA GLU A 142 -22.79 -10.15 -5.15
C GLU A 142 -23.99 -11.06 -4.86
N GLU A 143 -24.81 -11.36 -5.87
CA GLU A 143 -26.02 -12.18 -5.72
C GLU A 143 -25.67 -13.66 -5.55
N ASN A 144 -24.64 -14.13 -6.23
CA ASN A 144 -24.22 -15.53 -6.22
C ASN A 144 -23.17 -15.86 -5.13
N ASP A 145 -22.35 -14.90 -4.69
CA ASP A 145 -21.33 -15.09 -3.64
C ASP A 145 -21.20 -13.88 -2.69
N PRO A 146 -22.24 -13.59 -1.88
CA PRO A 146 -22.30 -12.38 -1.06
C PRO A 146 -21.24 -12.32 0.04
N VAL A 147 -20.80 -13.48 0.55
CA VAL A 147 -19.79 -13.53 1.63
C VAL A 147 -18.43 -13.13 1.10
N THR A 148 -17.99 -13.72 -0.02
CA THR A 148 -16.69 -13.38 -0.60
C THR A 148 -16.71 -11.96 -1.16
N PHE A 149 -17.84 -11.50 -1.71
CA PHE A 149 -18.01 -10.13 -2.14
C PHE A 149 -17.76 -9.14 -0.97
N ARG A 150 -18.39 -9.37 0.19
CA ARG A 150 -18.18 -8.53 1.39
C ARG A 150 -16.76 -8.58 1.94
N ILE A 151 -16.19 -9.78 2.07
CA ILE A 151 -14.79 -9.95 2.53
C ILE A 151 -13.85 -9.21 1.59
N GLY A 152 -14.08 -9.37 0.29
CA GLY A 152 -13.35 -8.63 -0.72
C GLY A 152 -13.40 -7.13 -0.43
N ARG A 153 -14.59 -6.55 -0.30
CA ARG A 153 -14.73 -5.10 -0.06
C ARG A 153 -13.96 -4.65 1.17
N ILE A 154 -13.96 -5.43 2.24
CA ILE A 154 -13.13 -5.13 3.42
C ILE A 154 -11.64 -5.14 3.06
N VAL A 155 -11.17 -6.08 2.24
CA VAL A 155 -9.77 -6.10 1.75
C VAL A 155 -9.47 -4.86 0.91
N ALA A 156 -10.32 -4.47 -0.03
CA ALA A 156 -10.12 -3.27 -0.84
C ALA A 156 -10.09 -2.00 0.02
N TRP A 157 -10.94 -1.92 1.05
CA TRP A 157 -10.88 -0.85 2.03
C TRP A 157 -9.56 -0.85 2.82
N LEU A 158 -9.11 -2.00 3.32
CA LEU A 158 -7.83 -2.12 4.04
C LEU A 158 -6.62 -1.72 3.17
N GLU A 159 -6.63 -2.12 1.90
CA GLU A 159 -5.61 -1.73 0.92
C GLU A 159 -5.64 -0.21 0.67
N GLY A 160 -6.82 0.37 0.45
CA GLY A 160 -7.01 1.81 0.28
C GLY A 160 -6.60 2.62 1.52
N ALA A 161 -6.98 2.16 2.71
CA ALA A 161 -6.61 2.78 3.98
C ALA A 161 -5.09 2.74 4.20
N THR A 162 -4.44 1.63 3.84
CA THR A 162 -2.98 1.51 3.89
C THR A 162 -2.33 2.48 2.91
N ARG A 163 -2.84 2.58 1.68
CA ARG A 163 -2.33 3.53 0.67
C ARG A 163 -2.45 4.98 1.16
N ALA A 164 -3.61 5.38 1.65
CA ALA A 164 -3.83 6.72 2.18
C ALA A 164 -2.93 7.02 3.40
N ALA A 165 -2.64 6.01 4.22
CA ALA A 165 -1.68 6.15 5.32
C ALA A 165 -0.24 6.36 4.83
N LEU A 166 0.18 5.67 3.76
CA LEU A 166 1.49 5.88 3.14
C LEU A 166 1.60 7.29 2.55
N GLU A 167 0.55 7.79 1.89
CA GLU A 167 0.48 9.15 1.35
C GLU A 167 0.58 10.20 2.46
N ARG A 168 -0.18 10.04 3.56
CA ARG A 168 -0.16 10.96 4.71
C ARG A 168 1.18 10.98 5.44
N ALA A 169 1.88 9.85 5.50
CA ALA A 169 3.16 9.77 6.18
C ALA A 169 4.24 10.65 5.53
N GLY A 170 4.08 11.04 4.25
CA GLY A 170 5.10 11.81 3.51
C GLY A 170 6.43 11.06 3.33
N ASP A 171 6.55 9.84 3.84
CA ASP A 171 7.76 9.00 3.84
C ASP A 171 7.89 8.18 2.55
N VAL A 172 6.96 8.39 1.61
CA VAL A 172 6.95 7.79 0.27
C VAL A 172 8.23 8.12 -0.50
N ASP A 173 8.79 9.31 -0.29
CA ASP A 173 9.96 9.73 -1.06
C ASP A 173 11.23 8.95 -0.68
N HIS A 174 11.52 8.75 0.62
CA HIS A 174 12.78 8.10 1.03
C HIS A 174 12.67 6.58 1.16
N GLU A 175 11.48 6.07 1.50
CA GLU A 175 11.32 4.63 1.69
C GLU A 175 11.29 3.86 0.36
N PHE A 176 10.79 4.48 -0.70
CA PHE A 176 10.68 3.86 -2.04
C PHE A 176 11.76 4.35 -3.02
N GLU A 177 12.66 5.24 -2.60
CA GLU A 177 13.81 5.67 -3.40
C GLU A 177 14.95 4.65 -3.33
N PHE A 178 15.26 4.03 -4.46
CA PHE A 178 16.38 3.11 -4.59
C PHE A 178 17.22 3.57 -5.77
N ALA A 179 18.54 3.55 -5.61
CA ALA A 179 19.42 3.74 -6.74
C ALA A 179 19.26 2.59 -7.75
N ASP A 180 19.58 2.86 -9.01
CA ASP A 180 19.53 1.84 -10.05
C ASP A 180 20.42 0.65 -9.68
N ASN A 181 19.82 -0.54 -9.67
CA ASN A 181 20.47 -1.80 -9.33
C ASN A 181 21.08 -1.84 -7.91
N GLU A 182 20.60 -1.02 -6.97
CA GLU A 182 21.08 -0.99 -5.58
C GLU A 182 21.07 -2.39 -4.93
N CYS A 183 20.07 -3.22 -5.25
CA CYS A 183 19.90 -4.55 -4.69
C CYS A 183 20.30 -5.69 -5.65
N ALA A 184 21.09 -5.41 -6.70
CA ALA A 184 21.55 -6.38 -7.70
C ALA A 184 22.66 -7.35 -7.22
N ARG A 185 22.85 -7.46 -5.89
CA ARG A 185 23.83 -8.36 -5.23
C ARG A 185 25.30 -8.15 -5.65
N ARG A 186 25.65 -6.94 -6.09
CA ARG A 186 26.98 -6.61 -6.61
C ARG A 186 28.11 -6.85 -5.62
N GLU A 187 27.93 -6.51 -4.34
CA GLU A 187 29.00 -6.75 -3.34
C GLU A 187 29.28 -8.23 -3.06
N THR A 188 28.29 -9.11 -3.26
CA THR A 188 28.47 -10.56 -3.12
C THR A 188 29.29 -11.06 -4.29
N ALA A 189 28.99 -10.59 -5.51
CA ALA A 189 29.78 -10.90 -6.70
C ALA A 189 31.23 -10.43 -6.56
N ASN A 190 31.44 -9.16 -6.15
CA ASN A 190 32.78 -8.60 -5.93
C ASN A 190 33.59 -9.42 -4.90
N ALA A 191 32.95 -9.82 -3.80
CA ALA A 191 33.60 -10.63 -2.77
C ALA A 191 33.96 -12.04 -3.30
N LEU A 192 33.10 -12.66 -4.11
CA LEU A 192 33.40 -13.95 -4.76
C LEU A 192 34.56 -13.82 -5.76
N ASP A 193 34.61 -12.76 -6.56
CA ASP A 193 35.70 -12.48 -7.50
C ASP A 193 37.04 -12.28 -6.77
N ALA A 194 37.00 -11.63 -5.61
CA ALA A 194 38.13 -11.51 -4.68
C ALA A 194 38.47 -12.83 -3.96
N ARG A 195 37.81 -13.94 -4.30
CA ARG A 195 37.96 -15.28 -3.69
C ARG A 195 37.64 -15.31 -2.19
N ALA A 196 36.80 -14.39 -1.71
CA ALA A 196 36.32 -14.42 -0.35
C ALA A 196 35.45 -15.67 -0.13
N THR A 197 35.66 -16.33 1.01
CA THR A 197 34.83 -17.47 1.44
C THR A 197 33.82 -17.07 2.50
N THR A 198 33.97 -15.88 3.08
CA THR A 198 33.13 -15.35 4.14
C THR A 198 32.65 -13.93 3.84
N ASP A 199 31.59 -13.51 4.53
CA ASP A 199 30.92 -12.21 4.40
C ASP A 199 31.61 -11.08 5.20
N GLY A 200 32.85 -11.30 5.66
CA GLY A 200 33.58 -10.39 6.55
C GLY A 200 33.10 -10.40 8.01
N ARG A 201 31.93 -10.97 8.32
CA ARG A 201 31.42 -11.22 9.68
C ARG A 201 31.64 -12.66 10.14
N GLY A 202 32.23 -13.49 9.29
CA GLY A 202 32.60 -14.87 9.58
C GLY A 202 31.57 -15.91 9.11
N ALA A 203 30.45 -15.48 8.50
CA ALA A 203 29.50 -16.40 7.88
C ALA A 203 29.95 -16.78 6.46
N SER A 204 29.66 -18.01 6.04
CA SER A 204 29.95 -18.48 4.68
C SER A 204 29.21 -17.64 3.64
N LEU A 205 29.94 -17.19 2.61
CA LEU A 205 29.38 -16.44 1.49
C LEU A 205 28.76 -17.37 0.45
N SER A 206 27.55 -17.06 -0.04
CA SER A 206 26.91 -17.83 -1.10
C SER A 206 27.67 -17.70 -2.40
N ARG A 207 27.98 -18.84 -3.03
CA ARG A 207 28.65 -18.92 -4.34
C ARG A 207 27.67 -18.90 -5.52
N ALA A 208 26.38 -18.86 -5.21
CA ALA A 208 25.29 -18.90 -6.16
C ALA A 208 24.58 -17.54 -6.11
N LEU A 209 24.60 -16.79 -7.22
CA LEU A 209 23.98 -15.46 -7.29
C LEU A 209 22.51 -15.51 -7.69
N ASP A 210 22.01 -16.69 -8.08
CA ASP A 210 20.59 -16.92 -8.32
C ASP A 210 19.73 -16.66 -7.06
N PRO A 211 18.42 -16.33 -7.23
CA PRO A 211 17.56 -15.91 -6.12
C PRO A 211 17.51 -16.89 -4.95
N ASP A 212 17.51 -18.20 -5.21
CA ASP A 212 17.46 -19.29 -4.24
C ASP A 212 18.84 -19.75 -3.76
N GLY A 213 19.92 -19.24 -4.36
CA GLY A 213 21.31 -19.58 -4.06
C GLY A 213 21.63 -19.56 -2.57
N PRO A 214 21.35 -18.47 -1.83
CA PRO A 214 21.59 -18.39 -0.40
C PRO A 214 20.91 -19.52 0.41
N THR A 215 19.65 -19.82 0.10
CA THR A 215 18.87 -20.89 0.75
C THR A 215 19.42 -22.27 0.39
N ARG A 216 19.69 -22.51 -0.90
CA ARG A 216 20.18 -23.78 -1.43
C ARG A 216 21.57 -24.13 -0.91
N THR A 217 22.46 -23.14 -0.79
CA THR A 217 23.83 -23.34 -0.31
C THR A 217 23.99 -23.16 1.20
N ARG A 218 22.92 -22.77 1.91
CA ARG A 218 22.95 -22.40 3.34
C ARG A 218 24.07 -21.40 3.66
N ALA A 219 24.18 -20.37 2.82
CA ALA A 219 25.24 -19.36 2.91
C ALA A 219 24.66 -17.98 2.64
N GLY A 220 25.19 -16.95 3.29
CA GLY A 220 24.64 -15.59 3.25
C GLY A 220 25.10 -14.79 2.03
N LEU A 221 24.41 -13.69 1.76
CA LEU A 221 24.93 -12.63 0.89
C LEU A 221 25.96 -11.79 1.66
N HIS A 222 26.75 -10.99 0.93
CA HIS A 222 27.55 -9.94 1.56
C HIS A 222 26.63 -9.02 2.39
N PRO A 223 27.05 -8.49 3.56
CA PRO A 223 26.15 -7.80 4.47
C PRO A 223 25.48 -6.58 3.85
N THR A 224 26.19 -5.80 3.04
CA THR A 224 25.62 -4.66 2.28
C THR A 224 24.44 -5.08 1.40
N ASN A 225 24.54 -6.23 0.73
CA ASN A 225 23.45 -6.72 -0.11
C ASN A 225 22.30 -7.28 0.74
N ALA A 226 22.61 -7.95 1.85
CA ALA A 226 21.58 -8.44 2.77
C ALA A 226 20.77 -7.29 3.40
N ASP A 227 21.44 -6.19 3.76
CA ASP A 227 20.81 -4.97 4.28
C ASP A 227 19.93 -4.30 3.20
N GLY A 228 20.45 -4.18 1.97
CA GLY A 228 19.69 -3.69 0.82
C GLY A 228 18.46 -4.54 0.50
N GLU A 229 18.59 -5.88 0.50
CA GLU A 229 17.45 -6.78 0.32
C GLU A 229 16.39 -6.62 1.42
N THR A 230 16.82 -6.45 2.68
CA THR A 230 15.91 -6.23 3.81
C THR A 230 15.14 -4.93 3.65
N ARG A 231 15.81 -3.85 3.23
CA ARG A 231 15.19 -2.56 2.95
C ARG A 231 14.17 -2.67 1.81
N LEU A 232 14.57 -3.29 0.68
CA LEU A 232 13.69 -3.51 -0.47
C LEU A 232 12.45 -4.31 -0.09
N LEU A 233 12.59 -5.39 0.68
CA LEU A 233 11.47 -6.24 1.10
C LEU A 233 10.47 -5.49 1.99
N ARG A 234 10.96 -4.60 2.87
CA ARG A 234 10.09 -3.76 3.70
C ARG A 234 9.25 -2.82 2.83
N ALA A 235 9.88 -2.16 1.87
CA ALA A 235 9.21 -1.26 0.94
C ALA A 235 8.19 -2.03 0.07
N VAL A 236 8.60 -3.13 -0.55
CA VAL A 236 7.73 -4.00 -1.35
C VAL A 236 6.53 -4.49 -0.53
N TRP A 237 6.75 -4.90 0.73
CA TRP A 237 5.67 -5.34 1.60
C TRP A 237 4.63 -4.24 1.86
N ARG A 238 5.07 -3.00 2.10
CA ARG A 238 4.15 -1.86 2.28
C ARG A 238 3.32 -1.59 1.03
N LEU A 239 3.93 -1.60 -0.15
CA LEU A 239 3.23 -1.43 -1.43
C LEU A 239 2.20 -2.56 -1.65
N VAL A 240 2.58 -3.82 -1.42
CA VAL A 240 1.68 -4.97 -1.54
C VAL A 240 0.49 -4.85 -0.59
N ARG A 241 0.72 -4.44 0.66
CA ARG A 241 -0.35 -4.23 1.65
C ARG A 241 -1.30 -3.10 1.27
N GLY A 242 -0.84 -2.11 0.52
CA GLY A 242 -1.66 -1.05 -0.08
C GLY A 242 -2.33 -1.42 -1.41
N GLY A 243 -2.25 -2.69 -1.83
CA GLY A 243 -2.75 -3.14 -3.14
C GLY A 243 -1.97 -2.57 -4.34
N MET A 244 -0.82 -1.94 -4.12
CA MET A 244 0.01 -1.26 -5.13
C MET A 244 0.99 -2.24 -5.79
N ILE A 245 0.46 -3.31 -6.38
CA ILE A 245 1.27 -4.41 -6.95
C ILE A 245 2.17 -3.93 -8.09
N ASP A 246 1.69 -3.02 -8.94
CA ASP A 246 2.48 -2.49 -10.06
C ASP A 246 3.65 -1.64 -9.56
N GLY A 247 3.41 -0.76 -8.57
CA GLY A 247 4.48 -0.01 -7.91
C GLY A 247 5.51 -0.93 -7.23
N ALA A 248 5.06 -2.02 -6.61
CA ALA A 248 5.96 -3.01 -6.01
C ALA A 248 6.83 -3.73 -7.07
N ARG A 249 6.27 -4.03 -8.25
CA ARG A 249 6.99 -4.65 -9.37
C ARG A 249 8.02 -3.69 -9.96
N GLU A 250 7.62 -2.45 -10.23
CA GLU A 250 8.50 -1.41 -10.76
C GLU A 250 9.70 -1.18 -9.82
N LEU A 251 9.43 -1.08 -8.51
CA LEU A 251 10.46 -0.96 -7.49
C LEU A 251 11.45 -2.13 -7.52
N CYS A 252 10.95 -3.36 -7.63
CA CYS A 252 11.80 -4.55 -7.74
C CYS A 252 12.68 -4.51 -8.99
N VAL A 253 12.15 -4.07 -10.15
CA VAL A 253 12.94 -3.95 -11.39
C VAL A 253 14.02 -2.88 -11.24
N ARG A 254 13.66 -1.68 -10.78
CA ARG A 254 14.59 -0.56 -10.58
C ARG A 254 15.71 -0.92 -9.59
N ALA A 255 15.38 -1.61 -8.51
CA ALA A 255 16.36 -2.08 -7.53
C ALA A 255 17.24 -3.24 -8.03
N GLY A 256 17.02 -3.76 -9.25
CA GLY A 256 17.84 -4.83 -9.84
C GLY A 256 17.42 -6.24 -9.43
N GLN A 257 16.15 -6.44 -9.03
CA GLN A 257 15.56 -7.75 -8.69
C GLN A 257 14.36 -8.11 -9.60
N PRO A 258 14.56 -8.23 -10.92
CA PRO A 258 13.47 -8.55 -11.87
C PRO A 258 12.80 -9.90 -11.58
N TRP A 259 13.51 -10.87 -11.00
CA TRP A 259 12.93 -12.14 -10.58
C TRP A 259 11.84 -11.96 -9.51
N ARG A 260 12.00 -10.98 -8.62
CA ARG A 260 11.01 -10.67 -7.59
C ARG A 260 9.79 -9.98 -8.19
N ALA A 261 10.00 -9.08 -9.15
CA ALA A 261 8.93 -8.48 -9.93
C ALA A 261 8.11 -9.55 -10.68
N ALA A 262 8.78 -10.57 -11.22
CA ALA A 262 8.13 -11.71 -11.85
C ALA A 262 7.30 -12.53 -10.84
N SER A 263 7.83 -12.79 -9.63
CA SER A 263 7.06 -13.46 -8.56
C SER A 263 5.81 -12.68 -8.15
N LEU A 264 5.87 -11.35 -8.13
CA LEU A 264 4.72 -10.48 -7.83
C LEU A 264 3.70 -10.41 -8.95
N GLY A 265 4.11 -10.59 -10.21
CA GLY A 265 3.21 -10.67 -11.37
C GLY A 265 2.41 -11.98 -11.43
N GLY A 266 2.79 -12.97 -10.63
CA GLY A 266 2.28 -14.34 -10.71
C GLY A 266 2.97 -15.12 -11.83
N GLY A 267 3.31 -16.37 -11.55
CA GLY A 267 3.38 -17.38 -12.61
C GLY A 267 1.95 -17.70 -13.04
N VAL A 268 1.35 -16.80 -13.82
CA VAL A 268 0.05 -16.98 -14.46
C VAL A 268 0.19 -17.70 -15.79
#